data_AF-A0A497M1B1-F1
#
_entry.id   AF-A0A497M1B1-F1
#
_cell.length_a   1.000
_cell.length_b   1.000
_cell.length_c   1.000
_cell.angle_alpha   90.00
_cell.angle_beta   90.00
_cell.angle_gamma   90.00
#
_symmetry.space_group_name_H-M   'P 1'
#
loop_
_entity.id
_entity.type
_entity.pdbx_description
1 polymer ?
#
loop_
_entity_poly.entity_id
_entity_poly.type
_entity_poly.pdbx_seq_one_letter_code
_entity_poly.pdbx_strand_id
1 'polypeptide(L)' 'MKPRLYSKYEKDKLSILEKFLRPKSVAVIGASRTPGAVGHEIVRNLIRSGYPGQIYP' A
#
# COMPACT_ATOMS: atom_id res chain seq x y z
N MET A 1 29.91 25.79 1.99
CA MET A 1 28.44 25.68 1.81
C MET A 1 28.14 24.38 1.07
N LYS A 2 27.56 23.35 1.72
CA LYS A 2 27.31 22.04 1.07
C LYS A 2 25.96 22.07 0.32
N PRO A 3 25.87 21.57 -0.94
CA PRO A 3 24.79 21.91 -1.85
C PRO A 3 23.54 21.03 -1.67
N ARG A 4 22.45 21.50 -2.30
CA ARG A 4 21.07 20.98 -2.40
C ARG A 4 20.87 19.46 -2.60
N LEU A 5 21.93 18.68 -2.85
CA LEU A 5 21.83 17.22 -3.03
C LEU A 5 21.24 16.50 -1.81
N TYR A 6 21.65 16.86 -0.59
CA TYR A 6 21.16 16.17 0.62
C TYR A 6 19.65 16.32 0.85
N SER A 7 19.08 17.50 0.57
CA SER A 7 17.63 17.72 0.66
C SER A 7 16.85 16.92 -0.39
N LYS A 8 17.44 16.74 -1.58
CA LYS A 8 16.85 15.92 -2.64
C LYS A 8 16.87 14.43 -2.26
N TYR A 9 17.97 13.90 -1.74
CA TYR A 9 18.04 12.49 -1.31
C TYR A 9 17.02 12.14 -0.22
N GLU A 10 16.84 13.00 0.79
CA GLU A 10 15.81 12.77 1.82
C GLU A 10 14.40 12.83 1.23
N LYS A 11 14.13 13.78 0.32
CA LYS A 11 12.85 13.83 -0.43
C LYS A 11 12.63 12.58 -1.29
N ASP A 12 13.64 12.15 -2.04
CA ASP A 12 13.57 10.99 -2.92
C ASP A 12 13.37 9.70 -2.11
N LYS A 13 14.02 9.59 -0.94
CA LYS A 13 13.85 8.48 0.01
C LYS A 13 12.43 8.44 0.61
N LEU A 14 11.82 9.58 0.89
CA LEU A 14 10.41 9.63 1.28
C LEU A 14 9.48 9.27 0.11
N SER A 15 9.82 9.72 -1.11
CA SER A 15 9.03 9.45 -2.32
C SER A 15 8.99 7.96 -2.71
N ILE A 16 10.02 7.18 -2.36
CA ILE A 16 10.10 5.78 -2.77
C ILE A 16 9.01 4.92 -2.14
N LEU A 17 8.57 5.28 -0.92
CA LEU A 17 7.53 4.56 -0.19
C LEU A 17 6.12 5.06 -0.48
N GLU A 18 5.96 6.21 -1.15
CA GLU A 18 4.64 6.78 -1.42
C GLU A 18 3.73 5.79 -2.15
N LYS A 19 4.28 5.03 -3.12
CA LYS A 19 3.51 4.03 -3.86
C LYS A 19 3.11 2.82 -3.01
N PHE A 20 3.88 2.49 -1.98
CA PHE A 20 3.59 1.38 -1.08
C PHE A 20 2.57 1.78 0.00
N LEU A 21 2.71 3.00 0.54
CA LEU A 21 1.85 3.51 1.61
C LEU A 21 0.54 4.12 1.10
N ARG A 22 0.52 4.62 -0.15
CA ARG A 22 -0.64 5.23 -0.79
C ARG A 22 -0.87 4.68 -2.21
N PRO A 23 -1.00 3.34 -2.37
CA PRO A 23 -1.27 2.75 -3.67
C PRO A 23 -2.64 3.20 -4.19
N LYS A 24 -2.78 3.30 -5.51
CA LYS A 24 -4.08 3.51 -6.17
C LYS A 24 -4.90 2.22 -6.29
N SER A 25 -4.24 1.08 -6.18
CA SER A 25 -4.85 -0.24 -6.25
C SER A 25 -3.98 -1.28 -5.54
N VAL A 26 -4.60 -2.33 -5.00
CA VAL A 26 -3.92 -3.45 -4.33
C VAL A 26 -4.47 -4.77 -4.86
N ALA A 27 -3.59 -5.74 -5.09
CA ALA A 27 -3.95 -7.12 -5.37
C ALA A 27 -3.60 -8.00 -4.17
N VAL A 28 -4.53 -8.85 -3.72
CA VAL A 28 -4.34 -9.74 -2.56
C VAL A 28 -4.12 -11.17 -3.05
N ILE A 29 -2.87 -11.52 -3.33
CA ILE A 29 -2.54 -12.88 -3.77
C ILE A 29 -2.80 -13.87 -2.63
N GLY A 30 -3.60 -14.90 -2.90
CA GLY A 30 -4.03 -15.87 -1.90
C GLY A 30 -5.30 -15.48 -1.15
N ALA A 31 -6.10 -14.54 -1.66
CA ALA A 31 -7.45 -14.33 -1.14
C ALA A 31 -8.28 -15.62 -1.26
N SER A 32 -9.03 -15.93 -0.20
CA SER A 32 -9.90 -17.09 -0.14
C SER A 32 -11.34 -16.64 0.12
N ARG A 33 -12.30 -17.49 -0.25
CA ARG A 33 -13.71 -17.32 0.13
C ARG A 33 -14.00 -17.84 1.53
N THR A 34 -13.07 -18.55 2.16
CA THR A 34 -13.23 -19.13 3.50
C THR A 34 -13.03 -18.07 4.59
N PRO A 35 -14.06 -17.79 5.42
CA PRO A 35 -13.90 -16.94 6.59
C PRO A 35 -12.81 -17.46 7.54
N GLY A 36 -12.01 -16.55 8.11
CA GLY A 36 -10.87 -16.89 8.98
C GLY A 36 -9.57 -17.17 8.23
N ALA A 37 -9.59 -17.41 6.92
CA ALA A 37 -8.36 -17.53 6.12
C ALA A 37 -7.68 -16.17 5.95
N VAL A 38 -6.35 -16.10 6.11
CA VAL A 38 -5.60 -14.82 6.11
C VAL A 38 -5.94 -13.93 4.91
N GLY A 39 -5.96 -14.47 3.69
CA GLY A 39 -6.29 -13.69 2.49
C GLY A 39 -7.74 -13.18 2.47
N HIS A 40 -8.69 -13.94 3.00
CA HIS A 40 -10.07 -13.50 3.19
C HIS A 40 -10.15 -12.32 4.17
N GLU A 41 -9.47 -12.44 5.31
CA GLU A 41 -9.47 -11.42 6.35
C GLU A 41 -8.85 -10.10 5.84
N ILE A 42 -7.77 -10.18 5.07
CA ILE A 42 -7.11 -9.01 4.47
C ILE A 42 -8.06 -8.27 3.51
N VAL A 43 -8.66 -8.97 2.54
CA VAL A 43 -9.61 -8.35 1.59
C VAL A 43 -10.77 -7.71 2.34
N ARG A 44 -11.36 -8.43 3.30
CA ARG A 44 -12.47 -7.89 4.09
C ARG A 44 -12.06 -6.67 4.90
N ASN A 45 -10.85 -6.63 5.46
CA ASN A 45 -10.36 -5.48 6.21
C ASN A 45 -10.13 -4.26 5.32
N LEU A 46 -9.60 -4.45 4.10
CA LEU A 46 -9.46 -3.37 3.11
C LEU A 46 -10.82 -2.75 2.77
N ILE A 47 -11.84 -3.57 2.56
CA ILE A 47 -13.21 -3.12 2.27
C ILE A 47 -13.82 -2.42 3.50
N ARG A 48 -13.76 -3.05 4.68
CA ARG A 48 -14.36 -2.51 5.92
C ARG A 48 -13.74 -1.18 6.36
N SER A 49 -12.45 -1.00 6.12
CA SER A 49 -11.73 0.25 6.40
C SER A 49 -11.94 1.33 5.34
N GLY A 50 -12.69 1.05 4.26
CA GLY A 50 -12.98 2.00 3.21
C GLY A 50 -11.77 2.35 2.35
N TYR A 51 -10.92 1.37 2.03
CA TYR A 51 -9.77 1.61 1.16
C TYR A 51 -10.23 2.25 -0.16
N PRO A 52 -9.71 3.45 -0.52
CA PRO A 52 -10.28 4.26 -1.59
C PRO A 52 -9.87 3.82 -3.00
N GLY A 53 -8.89 2.91 -3.10
CA GLY A 53 -8.38 2.39 -4.36
C GLY A 53 -9.07 1.12 -4.82
N GLN A 54 -8.72 0.66 -6.02
CA GLN A 54 -9.25 -0.60 -6.55
C GLN A 54 -8.66 -1.80 -5.79
N ILE A 55 -9.52 -2.71 -5.34
CA ILE A 55 -9.10 -3.97 -4.73
C ILE A 55 -9.26 -5.08 -5.79
N TYR A 56 -8.19 -5.83 -6.01
CA TYR A 56 -8.20 -7.07 -6.78
C TYR A 56 -8.04 -8.23 -5.78
N PRO A 57 -9.15 -8.85 -5.37
CA PRO A 57 -9.11 -9.98 -4.46
C PRO A 57 -8.50 -11.20 -5.14
#